data_AF-Q56W98-F1
#
_entry.id   AF-Q56W98-F1
#
_cell.length_a   1.000
_cell.length_b   1.000
_cell.length_c   1.000
_cell.angle_alpha   90.00
_cell.angle_beta   90.00
_cell.angle_gamma   90.00
#
_symmetry.space_group_name_H-M   'P 1'
#
loop_
_entity.id
_entity.type
_entity.pdbx_description
1 polymer ?
#
loop_
_entity_poly.entity_id
_entity_poly.type
_entity_poly.pdbx_seq_one_letter_code
_entity_poly.pdbx_strand_id
1 'polypeptide(L)'
;FVYAHFPINASIGGDGKSIEIRNFLGEKKVRKVEMLDGVTIVRSEKVKDEIVLDGNDIELVSRSCALINQKCHVKKKDIRKFLDGIYVSEKSKIVEEE
;
A
#
# COMPACT_ATOMS: atom_id res chain seq x y z
N PHE A 1 -5.09 -5.26 -3.15
CA PHE A 1 -5.90 -4.50 -2.17
C PHE A 1 -7.06 -5.37 -1.73
N VAL A 2 -7.58 -5.19 -0.52
CA VAL A 2 -8.76 -5.93 -0.04
C VAL A 2 -9.86 -4.93 0.25
N TYR A 3 -11.05 -5.15 -0.32
CA TYR A 3 -12.22 -4.32 -0.08
C TYR A 3 -13.49 -5.11 -0.33
N ALA A 4 -14.60 -4.76 0.33
CA ALA A 4 -15.89 -5.44 0.15
C ALA A 4 -16.84 -4.69 -0.78
N HIS A 5 -16.99 -3.38 -0.58
CA HIS A 5 -18.02 -2.59 -1.28
C HIS A 5 -17.48 -1.31 -1.91
N PHE A 6 -16.60 -0.59 -1.20
CA PHE A 6 -16.01 0.65 -1.70
C PHE A 6 -14.65 0.34 -2.35
N PRO A 7 -14.51 0.48 -3.69
CA PRO A 7 -13.23 0.23 -4.35
C PRO A 7 -12.18 1.25 -3.89
N ILE A 8 -11.02 0.76 -3.47
CA ILE A 8 -9.92 1.59 -2.98
C ILE A 8 -9.08 2.07 -4.18
N ASN A 9 -8.92 3.39 -4.31
CA ASN A 9 -8.12 3.98 -5.37
C ASN A 9 -6.75 4.37 -4.83
N ALA A 10 -5.70 3.74 -5.34
CA ALA A 10 -4.31 4.11 -5.06
C ALA A 10 -3.72 4.89 -6.24
N SER A 11 -3.26 6.11 -5.97
CA SER A 11 -2.55 6.96 -6.93
C SER A 11 -1.13 7.19 -6.45
N ILE A 12 -0.15 6.90 -7.30
CA ILE A 12 1.27 7.11 -7.01
C ILE A 12 1.58 8.55 -7.42
N GLY A 13 2.23 9.32 -6.52
CA GLY A 13 2.69 10.67 -6.83
C GLY A 13 3.78 10.64 -7.91
N GLY A 14 3.90 11.71 -8.70
CA GLY A 14 4.73 11.75 -9.92
C GLY A 14 6.19 11.31 -9.71
N ASP A 15 6.75 11.52 -8.52
CA ASP A 15 8.14 11.14 -8.20
C ASP A 15 8.30 9.68 -7.73
N GLY A 16 7.23 8.89 -7.66
CA GLY A 16 7.24 7.50 -7.17
C GLY A 16 7.47 7.35 -5.66
N LYS A 17 7.61 8.47 -4.93
CA LYS A 17 7.94 8.54 -3.48
C LYS A 17 6.75 8.75 -2.56
N SER A 18 5.54 8.84 -3.10
CA SER A 18 4.34 8.99 -2.28
C SER A 18 3.16 8.27 -2.90
N ILE A 19 2.23 7.84 -2.05
CA ILE A 19 0.99 7.19 -2.44
C ILE A 19 -0.19 7.89 -1.79
N GLU A 20 -1.20 8.17 -2.60
CA GLU A 20 -2.48 8.70 -2.18
C GLU A 20 -3.54 7.61 -2.25
N ILE A 21 -4.15 7.32 -1.11
CA ILE A 21 -5.21 6.34 -0.97
C ILE A 21 -6.52 7.09 -0.83
N ARG A 22 -7.42 6.87 -1.79
CA ARG A 22 -8.73 7.52 -1.89
C ARG A 22 -9.84 6.49 -1.75
N ASN A 23 -11.01 6.95 -1.32
CA ASN A 23 -12.23 6.14 -1.17
C ASN A 23 -12.10 4.94 -0.20
N PHE A 24 -11.14 4.99 0.73
CA PHE A 24 -10.99 3.97 1.75
C PHE A 24 -12.24 3.94 2.64
N LEU A 25 -12.96 2.81 2.64
CA LEU A 25 -14.24 2.63 3.36
C LEU A 25 -15.31 3.69 3.03
N GLY A 26 -15.24 4.30 1.84
CA GLY A 26 -16.15 5.38 1.41
C GLY A 26 -15.81 6.76 1.98
N GLU A 27 -14.64 6.94 2.59
CA GLU A 27 -14.21 8.24 3.11
C GLU A 27 -13.90 9.23 1.98
N LYS A 28 -14.35 10.49 2.13
CA LYS A 28 -13.95 11.62 1.25
C LYS A 28 -12.50 12.08 1.50
N LYS A 29 -11.92 11.72 2.65
CA LYS A 29 -10.56 12.12 3.02
C LYS A 29 -9.54 11.31 2.23
N VAL A 30 -8.60 12.00 1.60
CA VAL A 30 -7.43 11.38 0.97
C VAL A 30 -6.39 11.06 2.05
N ARG A 31 -5.92 9.82 2.09
CA ARG A 31 -4.84 9.38 2.98
C ARG A 31 -3.54 9.36 2.17
N LYS A 32 -2.66 10.34 2.40
CA LYS A 32 -1.32 10.39 1.80
C LYS A 32 -0.31 9.67 2.70
N VAL A 33 0.56 8.88 2.09
CA VAL A 33 1.72 8.26 2.74
C VAL A 33 2.95 8.59 1.92
N GLU A 34 3.97 9.11 2.59
CA GLU A 34 5.28 9.38 2.01
C GLU A 34 6.20 8.20 2.28
N MET A 35 6.94 7.79 1.26
CA MET A 35 7.91 6.71 1.36
C MET A 35 9.19 7.22 1.99
N LEU A 36 9.93 6.28 2.57
CA LEU A 36 11.27 6.56 3.10
C LEU A 36 12.28 6.68 1.96
N ASP A 37 13.45 7.22 2.28
CA ASP A 37 14.50 7.46 1.31
C ASP A 37 14.94 6.16 0.63
N GLY A 38 15.11 6.22 -0.70
CA GLY A 38 15.53 5.08 -1.51
C GLY A 38 14.45 4.03 -1.77
N VAL A 39 13.18 4.29 -1.38
CA VAL A 39 12.04 3.41 -1.68
C VAL A 39 11.16 4.02 -2.76
N THR A 40 10.88 3.25 -3.80
CA THR A 40 10.00 3.62 -4.91
C THR A 40 8.78 2.72 -4.95
N ILE A 41 7.64 3.27 -5.37
CA ILE A 41 6.40 2.53 -5.53
C ILE A 41 6.09 2.39 -7.01
N VAL A 42 5.80 1.16 -7.43
CA VAL A 42 5.35 0.85 -8.78
C VAL A 42 4.01 0.13 -8.69
N ARG A 43 3.14 0.37 -9.68
CA ARG A 43 1.89 -0.38 -9.80
C ARG A 43 2.14 -1.64 -10.61
N SER A 44 1.71 -2.80 -10.11
CA SER A 44 1.85 -4.06 -10.85
C SER A 44 0.99 -4.00 -12.11
N GLU A 45 1.57 -4.35 -13.26
CA GLU A 45 0.83 -4.46 -14.53
C GLU A 45 0.09 -5.79 -14.64
N LYS A 46 0.63 -6.83 -14.00
CA LYS A 46 0.13 -8.21 -14.09
C LYS A 46 -1.07 -8.45 -13.19
N VAL A 47 -1.06 -7.87 -12.00
CA VAL A 47 -2.08 -8.09 -10.99
C VAL A 47 -2.83 -6.79 -10.73
N LYS A 48 -4.14 -6.84 -10.93
CA LYS A 48 -5.03 -5.71 -10.62
C LYS A 48 -4.98 -5.42 -9.12
N ASP A 49 -4.94 -4.15 -8.77
CA ASP A 49 -5.00 -3.67 -7.39
C ASP A 49 -3.81 -4.10 -6.52
N GLU A 50 -2.65 -4.28 -7.14
CA GLU A 50 -1.39 -4.56 -6.48
C GLU A 50 -0.39 -3.42 -6.66
N ILE A 51 0.38 -3.16 -5.60
CA ILE A 51 1.50 -2.22 -5.60
C ILE A 51 2.75 -2.96 -5.14
N VAL A 52 3.86 -2.64 -5.76
CA VAL A 52 5.17 -3.18 -5.46
C VAL A 52 6.00 -2.05 -4.88
N LEU A 53 6.67 -2.31 -3.75
CA LEU A 53 7.59 -1.38 -3.13
C LEU A 53 9.00 -1.94 -3.31
N ASP A 54 9.82 -1.18 -4.04
CA ASP A 54 11.19 -1.54 -4.35
C ASP A 54 12.15 -0.60 -3.63
N GLY A 55 13.28 -1.13 -3.18
CA GLY A 55 14.32 -0.35 -2.54
C GLY A 55 15.51 -1.23 -2.16
N ASN A 56 16.66 -0.59 -1.95
CA ASN A 56 17.90 -1.29 -1.61
C ASN A 56 17.95 -1.72 -0.13
N ASP A 57 17.31 -0.95 0.76
CA ASP A 57 17.29 -1.22 2.20
C ASP A 57 15.97 -1.89 2.63
N ILE A 58 16.08 -3.14 3.11
CA ILE A 58 14.94 -3.95 3.55
C ILE A 58 14.16 -3.32 4.71
N GLU A 59 14.84 -2.62 5.63
CA GLU A 59 14.17 -2.00 6.78
C GLU A 59 13.34 -0.81 6.34
N LEU A 60 13.88 0.01 5.43
CA LEU A 60 13.17 1.16 4.87
C LEU A 60 11.99 0.74 4.00
N VAL A 61 12.16 -0.30 3.18
CA VAL A 61 11.05 -0.88 2.38
C VAL A 61 9.96 -1.43 3.31
N SER A 62 10.33 -2.25 4.29
CA SER A 62 9.40 -2.86 5.25
C SER A 62 8.64 -1.81 6.07
N ARG A 63 9.33 -0.77 6.54
CA ARG A 63 8.72 0.33 7.30
C ARG A 63 7.78 1.16 6.42
N SER A 64 8.13 1.39 5.16
CA SER A 64 7.25 2.06 4.19
C SER A 64 5.96 1.26 3.96
N CYS A 65 6.06 -0.06 3.78
CA CYS A 65 4.90 -0.96 3.74
C CYS A 65 4.04 -0.88 5.02
N ALA A 66 4.69 -0.87 6.19
CA ALA A 66 3.98 -0.78 7.47
C ALA A 66 3.21 0.54 7.64
N LEU A 67 3.77 1.66 7.17
CA LEU A 67 3.09 2.96 7.20
C LEU A 67 1.79 2.95 6.38
N ILE A 68 1.81 2.33 5.19
CA ILE A 68 0.62 2.15 4.36
C ILE A 68 -0.43 1.32 5.11
N ASN A 69 -0.03 0.19 5.68
CA ASN A 69 -0.95 -0.70 6.40
C ASN A 69 -1.58 -0.01 7.62
N GLN A 70 -0.78 0.67 8.45
CA GLN A 70 -1.26 1.41 9.61
C GLN A 70 -2.24 2.53 9.22
N LYS A 71 -1.97 3.20 8.10
CA LYS A 71 -2.87 4.22 7.54
C LYS A 71 -4.13 3.62 6.96
N CYS A 72 -4.17 2.34 6.61
CA CYS A 72 -5.37 1.63 6.16
C CYS A 72 -6.05 0.83 7.26
N HIS A 73 -5.67 1.01 8.53
CA HIS A 73 -6.35 0.29 9.61
C HIS A 73 -7.74 0.89 9.88
N VAL A 74 -8.76 0.03 9.84
CA VAL A 74 -10.13 0.39 10.23
C VAL A 74 -10.17 0.68 11.73
N LYS A 75 -10.75 1.83 12.10
CA LYS A 75 -10.93 2.25 13.51
C LYS A 75 -12.41 2.31 13.86
N LYS A 76 -12.74 2.08 15.14
CA LYS A 76 -14.11 2.17 15.69
C LYS A 76 -15.15 1.25 15.01
N LYS A 77 -14.71 0.15 14.39
CA LYS A 77 -15.55 -0.93 13.83
C LYS A 77 -14.90 -2.29 14.13
N ASP A 78 -15.65 -3.38 14.02
CA ASP A 78 -15.11 -4.74 14.19
C ASP A 78 -14.22 -5.12 12.99
N ILE A 79 -12.93 -5.27 13.27
CA ILE A 79 -11.88 -5.58 12.29
C ILE A 79 -12.04 -6.97 11.69
N ARG A 80 -12.79 -7.88 12.34
CA ARG A 80 -13.04 -9.23 11.81
C ARG A 80 -14.12 -9.24 10.74
N LYS A 81 -14.94 -8.19 10.70
CA LYS A 81 -16.00 -8.01 9.68
C LYS A 81 -15.58 -7.03 8.60
N PHE A 82 -14.87 -5.96 8.96
CA PHE A 82 -14.35 -4.96 8.04
C PHE A 82 -12.87 -5.21 7.78
N LEU A 83 -12.60 -6.08 6.81
CA LEU A 83 -11.26 -6.48 6.37
C LEU A 83 -10.69 -5.58 5.26
N ASP A 84 -11.37 -4.47 4.94
CA ASP A 84 -10.93 -3.51 3.93
C ASP A 84 -9.59 -2.90 4.34
N GLY A 85 -8.59 -3.01 3.46
CA GLY A 85 -7.21 -2.65 3.78
C GLY A 85 -6.22 -2.90 2.65
N ILE A 86 -5.00 -2.42 2.87
CA ILE A 86 -3.83 -2.72 2.05
C ILE A 86 -2.86 -3.50 2.93
N TYR A 87 -2.51 -4.71 2.48
CA TYR A 87 -1.72 -5.67 3.23
C TYR A 87 -0.49 -6.08 2.44
N VAL A 88 0.54 -6.51 3.16
CA VAL A 88 1.74 -7.12 2.56
C VAL A 88 1.38 -8.54 2.16
N SER A 89 1.39 -8.83 0.86
CA SER A 89 1.07 -10.15 0.32
C SER A 89 2.30 -11.07 0.31
N GLU A 90 3.43 -10.54 -0.16
CA GLU A 90 4.67 -11.30 -0.34
C GLU A 90 5.88 -10.45 0.04
N LYS A 91 6.98 -11.12 0.39
CA LYS A 91 8.31 -10.52 0.58
C LYS A 91 9.30 -11.29 -0.27
N SER A 92 9.79 -10.67 -1.33
CA SER A 92 10.73 -11.26 -2.28
C SER A 92 11.94 -10.35 -2.49
N LYS A 93 12.97 -10.87 -3.14
CA LYS A 93 14.09 -10.09 -3.67
C LYS A 93 13.80 -9.77 -5.15
N ILE A 94 14.32 -8.65 -5.64
CA ILE A 94 14.16 -8.25 -7.05
C ILE A 94 14.94 -9.19 -7.99
N VAL A 95 16.11 -9.66 -7.55
CA VAL A 95 16.91 -10.65 -8.28
C VAL A 95 16.57 -12.03 -7.71
N GLU A 96 15.99 -12.88 -8.56
CA GLU A 96 15.86 -14.31 -8.28
C GLU A 96 17.23 -14.95 -8.49
N GLU A 97 17.80 -15.58 -7.46
CA GLU A 97 18.97 -16.44 -7.61
C GLU A 97 18.49 -17.73 -8.28
N GLU A 98 19.00 -18.03 -9.48
CA GLU A 98 18.78 -19.30 -10.20
C GLU A 98 19.27 -20.52 -9.40
#